data_AF-A0A927SU88-F1
#
_entry.id   AF-A0A927SU88-F1
#
_cell.length_a   1.000
_cell.length_b   1.000
_cell.length_c   1.000
_cell.angle_alpha   90.00
_cell.angle_beta   90.00
_cell.angle_gamma   90.00
#
_symmetry.space_group_name_H-M   'P 1'
#
loop_
_entity.id
_entity.type
_entity.pdbx_description
1 polymer ?
#
loop_
_entity_poly.entity_id
_entity_poly.type
_entity_poly.pdbx_seq_one_letter_code
_entity_poly.pdbx_strand_id
1 'polypeptide(L)' 'MSMYPTLQALIKHDARSKSLFDALPTDVQVALQEQQQSIGSYEELKQRANGFLRREAQR' A
#
# COMPACT_ATOMS: atom_id res chain seq x y z
N MET A 1 -7.38 7.02 -14.86
CA MET A 1 -6.59 6.48 -13.73
C MET A 1 -6.59 4.97 -13.87
N SER A 2 -5.42 4.33 -13.92
CA SER A 2 -5.35 2.86 -13.93
C SER A 2 -5.73 2.33 -12.56
N MET A 3 -6.82 1.61 -12.48
CA MET A 3 -7.30 0.98 -11.25
C MET A 3 -7.07 -0.52 -11.37
N TYR A 4 -6.44 -1.11 -10.37
CA TYR A 4 -6.12 -2.53 -10.32
C TYR A 4 -7.04 -3.25 -9.33
N PRO A 5 -7.39 -4.51 -9.59
CA PRO A 5 -8.33 -5.25 -8.74
C PRO A 5 -7.76 -5.59 -7.36
N THR A 6 -6.44 -5.59 -7.20
CA THR A 6 -5.77 -5.93 -5.94
C THR A 6 -4.49 -5.11 -5.78
N LEU A 7 -4.02 -5.00 -4.53
CA LEU A 7 -2.73 -4.42 -4.21
C LEU A 7 -1.57 -5.11 -4.96
N GLN A 8 -1.64 -6.43 -5.11
CA GLN A 8 -0.61 -7.18 -5.81
C GLN A 8 -0.57 -6.85 -7.31
N ALA A 9 -1.74 -6.69 -7.94
CA ALA A 9 -1.83 -6.23 -9.32
C ALA A 9 -1.30 -4.79 -9.45
N LEU A 10 -1.63 -3.91 -8.50
CA LEU A 10 -1.12 -2.54 -8.46
C LEU A 10 0.43 -2.53 -8.39
N ILE A 11 1.02 -3.27 -7.45
CA ILE A 11 2.49 -3.36 -7.29
C ILE A 11 3.16 -3.99 -8.51
N LYS A 12 2.52 -4.98 -9.14
CA LYS A 12 3.06 -5.65 -10.32
C LYS A 12 3.09 -4.74 -11.56
N HIS A 13 2.08 -3.88 -11.71
CA HIS A 13 1.86 -3.11 -12.93
C HIS A 13 2.20 -1.62 -12.80
N ASP A 14 2.35 -1.08 -11.59
CA ASP A 14 2.73 0.32 -11.35
C ASP A 14 4.03 0.39 -10.52
N ALA A 15 5.10 0.86 -11.17
CA ALA A 15 6.44 0.93 -10.57
C ALA A 15 6.52 1.89 -9.38
N ARG A 16 5.67 2.93 -9.35
CA ARG A 16 5.64 3.89 -8.23
C ARG A 16 5.03 3.27 -7.00
N SER A 17 3.94 2.53 -7.18
CA SER A 17 3.28 1.75 -6.13
C SER A 17 4.21 0.69 -5.57
N LYS A 18 4.97 0.00 -6.44
CA LYS A 18 6.02 -0.93 -6.01
C LYS A 18 7.10 -0.26 -5.18
N SER A 19 7.66 0.84 -5.68
CA SER A 19 8.73 1.55 -4.97
C SER A 19 8.26 2.08 -3.62
N LEU A 20 7.03 2.58 -3.53
CA LEU A 20 6.43 3.02 -2.28
C LEU A 20 6.21 1.84 -1.34
N PHE A 21 5.66 0.72 -1.81
CA PHE A 21 5.41 -0.47 -1.00
C PHE A 21 6.72 -1.06 -0.45
N ASP A 22 7.74 -1.21 -1.29
CA ASP A 22 9.04 -1.79 -0.91
C ASP A 22 9.80 -0.91 0.10
N ALA A 23 9.50 0.40 0.16
CA ALA A 23 10.09 1.33 1.12
C ALA A 23 9.38 1.36 2.49
N LEU A 24 8.23 0.69 2.64
CA LEU A 24 7.49 0.67 3.90
C LEU A 24 8.08 -0.34 4.89
N PRO A 25 7.93 -0.12 6.21
CA PRO A 25 8.27 -1.12 7.21
C PRO A 25 7.53 -2.44 6.96
N THR A 26 8.14 -3.57 7.34
CA THR A 26 7.56 -4.90 7.17
C THR A 26 6.17 -5.01 7.79
N ASP A 27 5.96 -4.45 8.97
CA ASP A 27 4.66 -4.47 9.66
C ASP A 27 3.57 -3.74 8.87
N VAL A 28 3.92 -2.61 8.26
CA VAL A 28 3.03 -1.84 7.39
C VAL A 28 2.75 -2.58 6.09
N GLN A 29 3.76 -3.24 5.50
CA GLN A 29 3.59 -4.06 4.31
C GLN A 29 2.62 -5.22 4.56
N VAL A 30 2.76 -5.92 5.70
CA VAL A 30 1.86 -6.98 6.13
C VAL A 30 0.44 -6.45 6.31
N ALA A 31 0.27 -5.35 7.04
CA ALA A 31 -1.06 -4.76 7.27
C ALA A 31 -1.74 -4.29 5.98
N LEU A 32 -0.97 -3.77 5.01
CA LEU A 32 -1.49 -3.43 3.68
C LEU A 32 -1.87 -4.67 2.87
N GLN A 33 -1.12 -5.77 2.99
CA GLN A 33 -1.45 -7.05 2.36
C GLN A 33 -2.69 -7.70 2.99
N GLU A 34 -2.89 -7.59 4.29
CA GLU A 34 -4.13 -8.05 4.94
C GLU A 34 -5.36 -7.27 4.44
N GLN A 35 -5.16 -6.01 4.01
CA GLN A 35 -6.21 -5.16 3.42
C GLN A 35 -6.33 -5.29 1.88
N GLN A 36 -5.76 -6.36 1.29
CA GLN A 36 -5.54 -6.62 -0.15
C GLN A 36 -6.67 -6.22 -1.13
N GLN A 37 -7.92 -6.15 -0.67
CA GLN A 37 -9.12 -5.96 -1.51
C GLN A 37 -9.59 -4.49 -1.67
N SER A 38 -8.99 -3.52 -0.99
CA SER A 38 -9.43 -2.11 -1.06
C SER A 38 -8.38 -1.12 -1.56
N ILE A 39 -7.30 -1.61 -2.19
CA ILE A 39 -6.23 -0.76 -2.72
C ILE A 39 -6.05 -1.08 -4.19
N GLY A 40 -6.64 -0.24 -5.04
CA GLY A 40 -6.56 -0.37 -6.49
C GLY A 40 -5.73 0.71 -7.15
N SER A 41 -5.28 1.72 -6.41
CA SER A 41 -4.55 2.86 -6.94
C SER A 41 -3.37 3.28 -6.06
N TYR A 42 -2.42 3.99 -6.66
CA TYR A 42 -1.27 4.56 -5.95
C TYR A 42 -1.69 5.51 -4.82
N GLU A 43 -2.71 6.35 -5.04
CA GLU A 43 -3.17 7.31 -4.02
C GLU A 43 -3.82 6.60 -2.83
N GLU A 44 -4.61 5.54 -3.06
CA GLU A 44 -5.15 4.70 -1.99
C GLU A 44 -4.03 4.02 -1.21
N LEU A 45 -3.04 3.45 -1.91
CA LEU A 45 -1.89 2.82 -1.29
C LEU A 45 -1.16 3.81 -0.38
N LYS A 46 -0.88 5.01 -0.88
CA LYS A 46 -0.21 6.07 -0.13
C LYS A 46 -1.03 6.53 1.08
N GLN A 47 -2.34 6.71 0.94
CA GLN A 47 -3.22 7.07 2.06
C GLN A 47 -3.23 6.01 3.15
N ARG A 48 -3.39 4.73 2.77
CA ARG A 48 -3.41 3.61 3.72
C ARG A 48 -2.05 3.46 4.41
N ALA A 49 -0.96 3.50 3.65
CA ALA A 49 0.40 3.45 4.18
C ALA A 49 0.65 4.55 5.22
N ASN A 50 0.29 5.80 4.92
CA ASN A 50 0.40 6.91 5.87
C ASN A 50 -0.48 6.70 7.12
N GLY A 51 -1.66 6.11 6.97
CA GLY A 51 -2.53 5.77 8.10
C GLY A 51 -1.90 4.74 9.03
N PHE A 52 -1.23 3.72 8.49
CA PHE A 52 -0.48 2.74 9.29
C PHE A 52 0.75 3.34 9.95
N LEU A 53 1.57 4.09 9.20
CA LEU A 53 2.76 4.76 9.75
C LEU A 53 2.41 5.71 10.91
N ARG A 54 1.28 6.42 10.82
CA ARG A 54 0.80 7.27 11.92
C ARG A 54 0.37 6.49 13.15
N ARG A 55 -0.23 5.30 12.98
CA ARG A 55 -0.62 4.43 14.09
C ARG A 55 0.59 3.81 14.78
N GLU A 56 1.60 3.43 14.00
CA GLU A 56 2.87 2.90 14.54
C GLU A 56 3.64 3.98 15.31
N ALA A 57 3.64 5.22 14.85
CA ALA A 57 4.30 6.34 15.54
C ALA A 57 3.63 6.75 16.88
N GLN A 58 2.42 6.26 17.16
CA GLN A 58 1.68 6.54 18.40
C GLN A 58 1.73 5.39 19.42
N ARG A 59 2.40 4.28 19.08
CA ARG A 59 2.59 3.11 19.94
C ARG A 59 3.91 3.20 20.70
#